data_AF-S5NNQ6-F1
#
_entry.id   AF-S5NNQ6-F1
#
_cell.length_a   1.000
_cell.length_b   1.000
_cell.length_c   1.000
_cell.angle_alpha   90.00
_cell.angle_beta   90.00
_cell.angle_gamma   90.00
#
_symmetry.space_group_name_H-M   'P 1'
#
loop_
_entity.id
_entity.type
_entity.pdbx_description
1 polymer ?
#
loop_
_entity_poly.entity_id
_entity_poly.type
_entity_poly.pdbx_seq_one_letter_code
_entity_poly.pdbx_strand_id
1 'polypeptide(L)' 'MKPRPAGKFIRLYLDGVVYEELRKKAKKNAKPVQKTAILIIEEALGLKE' A
#
# COMPACT_ATOMS: atom_id res chain seq x y z
N MET A 1 -11.37 23.62 7.24
CA MET A 1 -10.88 22.34 6.68
C MET A 1 -9.41 22.20 7.06
N LYS A 2 -9.03 21.28 7.96
CA LYS A 2 -7.60 21.08 8.31
C LYS A 2 -6.84 20.72 7.03
N PRO A 3 -5.68 21.34 6.72
CA PRO A 3 -4.87 20.93 5.58
C PRO A 3 -4.47 19.47 5.79
N ARG A 4 -4.72 18.63 4.78
CA ARG A 4 -4.17 17.27 4.80
C ARG A 4 -2.65 17.43 4.77
N PRO A 5 -1.89 16.70 5.61
CA PRO A 5 -0.43 16.80 5.60
C PRO A 5 0.08 16.63 4.17
N ALA A 6 1.11 17.40 3.80
CA ALA A 6 1.76 17.36 2.49
C ALA A 6 2.53 16.04 2.33
N GLY A 7 1.80 14.93 2.33
CA GLY A 7 2.35 13.61 2.05
C GLY A 7 2.79 13.56 0.60
N LYS A 8 3.99 13.03 0.35
CA LYS A 8 4.42 12.67 -1.00
C LYS A 8 3.54 11.50 -1.44
N PHE A 9 2.56 11.75 -2.30
CA PHE A 9 1.74 10.71 -2.89
C PHE A 9 2.50 10.04 -4.02
N ILE A 10 2.64 8.71 -3.96
CA ILE A 10 3.22 7.91 -5.04
C ILE A 10 2.06 7.24 -5.78
N ARG A 11 1.98 7.43 -7.10
CA ARG A 11 1.12 6.62 -7.97
C ARG A 11 1.88 5.37 -8.35
N LEU A 12 1.31 4.23 -8.02
CA LEU A 12 1.83 2.92 -8.40
C LEU A 12 0.95 2.36 -9.52
N TYR A 13 1.61 1.98 -10.61
CA TYR A 13 0.97 1.25 -11.70
C TYR A 13 1.32 -0.22 -11.52
N LEU A 14 0.30 -1.04 -11.32
CA LEU A 14 0.44 -2.47 -11.10
C LEU A 14 -0.21 -3.20 -12.26
N ASP A 15 0.39 -4.32 -12.65
CA ASP A 15 -0.26 -5.29 -13.51
C ASP A 15 -1.53 -5.85 -12.83
N GLY A 16 -2.53 -6.23 -13.63
CA GLY A 16 -3.81 -6.74 -13.12
C GLY A 16 -3.65 -7.98 -12.23
N VAL A 17 -2.71 -8.86 -12.55
CA VAL A 17 -2.42 -10.07 -11.75
C VAL A 17 -1.85 -9.66 -10.39
N VAL A 18 -0.88 -8.73 -10.39
CA VAL A 18 -0.24 -8.23 -9.17
C VAL A 18 -1.25 -7.48 -8.28
N TYR A 19 -2.15 -6.72 -8.89
CA TYR A 19 -3.23 -6.03 -8.16
C TYR A 19 -4.19 -7.03 -7.50
N GLU A 20 -4.59 -8.09 -8.19
CA GLU A 20 -5.47 -9.12 -7.64
C GLU A 20 -4.82 -9.89 -6.48
N GLU A 21 -3.52 -10.20 -6.57
CA GLU A 21 -2.79 -10.78 -5.44
C GLU A 21 -2.71 -9.84 -4.23
N LEU A 22 -2.41 -8.57 -4.47
CA LEU A 22 -2.39 -7.54 -3.43
C LEU A 22 -3.77 -7.42 -2.76
N ARG A 23 -4.85 -7.45 -3.55
CA ARG A 23 -6.23 -7.40 -3.06
C ARG A 23 -6.59 -8.61 -2.21
N LYS A 24 -6.18 -9.82 -2.61
CA LYS A 24 -6.36 -11.03 -1.79
C LYS A 24 -5.62 -10.94 -0.44
N LYS A 25 -4.37 -10.46 -0.45
CA LYS A 25 -3.59 -10.24 0.79
C LYS A 25 -4.23 -9.18 1.69
N ALA A 26 -4.72 -8.10 1.10
CA ALA A 26 -5.42 -7.04 1.83
C ALA A 26 -6.69 -7.58 2.51
N LYS A 27 -7.50 -8.37 1.78
CA LYS A 27 -8.69 -9.03 2.33
C LYS A 27 -8.35 -9.99 3.47
N LYS A 28 -7.31 -10.82 3.31
CA LYS A 28 -6.85 -11.77 4.35
C LYS A 28 -6.46 -11.05 5.64
N ASN A 29 -5.86 -9.87 5.53
CA ASN A 29 -5.37 -9.08 6.67
C ASN A 29 -6.39 -8.06 7.19
N ALA A 30 -7.64 -8.05 6.68
CA ALA A 30 -8.68 -7.07 7.00
C ALA A 30 -8.19 -5.61 6.90
N LYS A 31 -7.30 -5.32 5.93
CA LYS A 31 -6.72 -3.99 5.72
C LYS A 31 -7.11 -3.44 4.35
N PRO A 32 -7.15 -2.10 4.18
CA PRO A 32 -7.27 -1.50 2.85
C PRO A 32 -6.09 -1.87 1.95
N VAL A 33 -6.35 -2.02 0.65
CA VAL A 33 -5.34 -2.36 -0.38
C VAL A 33 -4.14 -1.42 -0.33
N GLN A 34 -4.38 -0.11 -0.15
CA GLN A 34 -3.33 0.90 -0.07
C GLN A 34 -2.43 0.69 1.15
N LYS A 35 -3.01 0.38 2.31
CA LYS A 35 -2.25 0.15 3.55
C LYS A 35 -1.42 -1.12 3.44
N THR A 36 -1.96 -2.17 2.82
CA THR A 36 -1.21 -3.39 2.52
C THR A 36 -0.06 -3.12 1.55
N ALA A 37 -0.28 -2.32 0.50
CA ALA A 37 0.79 -1.93 -0.43
C ALA A 37 1.91 -1.17 0.26
N ILE A 38 1.57 -0.18 1.10
CA ILE A 38 2.55 0.60 1.87
C ILE A 38 3.40 -0.32 2.74
N LEU A 39 2.78 -1.24 3.50
CA LEU A 39 3.51 -2.17 4.37
C LEU A 39 4.49 -3.07 3.59
N ILE A 40 4.08 -3.55 2.41
CA ILE A 40 4.94 -4.37 1.55
C ILE A 40 6.13 -3.54 1.04
N ILE A 41 5.90 -2.28 0.68
CA ILE A 41 6.95 -1.37 0.21
C ILE A 41 7.90 -1.02 1.36
N GLU A 42 7.39 -0.67 2.53
CA GLU A 42 8.20 -0.38 3.73
C GLU A 42 9.06 -1.58 4.11
N GLU A 43 8.51 -2.79 4.06
CA GLU A 43 9.24 -4.03 4.29
C GLU A 43 10.34 -4.27 3.25
N ALA A 44 10.05 -4.09 1.96
CA ALA A 44 11.03 -4.24 0.89
C ALA A 44 12.16 -3.19 0.94
N LEU A 45 11.86 -1.99 1.44
CA LEU A 45 12.84 -0.91 1.64
C LEU A 45 13.62 -1.04 2.96
N GLY A 46 13.31 -2.04 3.80
CA GLY A 46 13.96 -2.20 5.10
C GLY A 46 13.61 -1.08 6.09
N LEU A 47 12.47 -0.42 5.92
CA LEU A 47 11.99 0.69 6.78
C LEU A 47 11.17 0.21 7.98
N LYS A 48 11.13 -1.10 8.26
CA LYS A 48 10.55 -1.63 9.50
C LYS A 48 11.47 -1.28 10.68
N GLU A 49 10.97 -0.45 11.60
CA GLU A 49 11.46 -0.40 12.99
C GLU A 49 11.30 -1.75 13.69
#